data_AF-A0A6A6AKJ2-F1
#
_entry.id   AF-A0A6A6AKJ2-F1
#
_cell.length_a   1.000
_cell.length_b   1.000
_cell.length_c   1.000
_cell.angle_alpha   90.00
_cell.angle_beta   90.00
_cell.angle_gamma   90.00
#
_symmetry.space_group_name_H-M   'P 1'
#
loop_
_entity.id
_entity.type
_entity.pdbx_description
1 polymer ?
#
loop_
_entity_poly.entity_id
_entity_poly.type
_entity_poly.pdbx_seq_one_letter_code
_entity_poly.pdbx_strand_id
1 'polypeptide(L)'
;MYQMHAFYPWLQPTTYREQFLGQALPYWLPSMVNRSLVDLTFSFTLGVCTGVLNLYVRTESQAWYWYAASLSFTLAHLVFSREALHRLQAAGRVEGAGQENLKALEKWLRMNKIRFLISEVPAFVTSLVAVFISLEAA
;
A
#
# COMPACT_ATOMS: atom_id res chain seq x y z
N MET A 1 0.32 -7.92 3.93
CA MET A 1 -0.97 -8.65 3.76
C MET A 1 -1.92 -8.59 4.96
N TYR A 2 -1.52 -8.13 6.16
CA TYR A 2 -2.39 -8.11 7.34
C TYR A 2 -3.51 -7.05 7.34
N GLN A 3 -3.37 -5.97 6.57
CA GLN A 3 -4.31 -4.86 6.63
C GLN A 3 -5.70 -5.23 6.08
N MET A 4 -5.80 -5.95 4.96
CA MET A 4 -7.13 -6.30 4.40
C MET A 4 -7.94 -7.25 5.28
N HIS A 5 -7.30 -8.13 6.05
CA HIS A 5 -8.00 -8.99 7.02
C HIS A 5 -8.54 -8.20 8.22
N ALA A 6 -7.84 -7.16 8.67
CA ALA A 6 -8.34 -6.26 9.71
C ALA A 6 -9.60 -5.50 9.26
N PHE A 7 -9.72 -5.21 7.96
CA PHE A 7 -10.90 -4.56 7.38
C PHE A 7 -11.96 -5.52 6.85
N TYR A 8 -11.76 -6.85 6.92
CA TYR A 8 -12.73 -7.82 6.41
C TYR A 8 -14.14 -7.68 7.03
N PRO A 9 -14.29 -7.42 8.35
CA PRO A 9 -15.59 -7.13 8.95
C PRO A 9 -16.26 -5.84 8.44
N TRP A 10 -15.49 -4.95 7.80
CA TRP A 10 -15.94 -3.67 7.24
C TRP A 10 -16.35 -3.78 5.77
N LEU A 11 -16.08 -4.93 5.12
CA LEU A 11 -16.47 -5.22 3.74
C LEU A 11 -17.84 -5.91 3.64
N GLN A 12 -18.44 -6.30 4.77
CA GLN A 12 -19.77 -6.94 4.85
C GLN A 12 -20.68 -6.17 5.84
N PRO A 13 -21.27 -5.05 5.42
CA PRO A 13 -22.05 -4.26 6.32
C PRO A 13 -23.50 -4.75 6.44
N THR A 14 -23.98 -4.86 7.67
CA THR A 14 -25.41 -4.82 8.01
C THR A 14 -25.75 -3.42 8.53
N THR A 15 -26.93 -2.88 8.22
CA THR A 15 -27.29 -1.46 8.40
C THR A 15 -27.06 -0.91 9.83
N TYR A 16 -27.31 -1.70 10.88
CA TYR A 16 -27.08 -1.28 12.27
C TYR A 16 -25.58 -1.23 12.65
N ARG A 17 -24.78 -2.09 12.03
CA ARG A 17 -23.35 -2.22 12.30
C ARG A 17 -22.55 -1.05 11.67
N GLU A 18 -23.01 -0.52 10.54
CA GLU A 18 -22.35 0.60 9.85
C GLU A 18 -22.21 1.86 10.72
N GLN A 19 -23.28 2.26 11.39
CA GLN A 19 -23.27 3.52 12.14
C GLN A 19 -22.32 3.47 13.34
N PHE A 20 -22.31 2.35 14.07
CA PHE A 20 -21.35 2.10 15.15
C PHE A 20 -19.90 2.04 14.64
N LEU A 21 -19.66 1.33 13.53
CA LEU A 21 -18.34 1.22 12.92
C LEU A 21 -17.82 2.60 12.46
N GLY A 22 -18.65 3.38 11.77
CA GLY A 22 -18.31 4.74 11.34
C GLY A 22 -17.98 5.68 12.49
N GLN A 23 -18.65 5.52 13.64
CA GLN A 23 -18.37 6.28 14.86
C GLN A 23 -17.10 5.83 15.57
N ALA A 24 -16.71 4.56 15.45
CA ALA A 24 -15.50 4.03 16.05
C ALA A 24 -14.21 4.46 15.32
N LEU A 25 -14.29 4.75 14.00
CA LEU A 25 -13.13 5.04 13.16
C LEU A 25 -12.18 6.11 13.71
N PRO A 26 -12.64 7.28 14.18
CA PRO A 26 -11.75 8.34 14.66
C PRO A 26 -10.87 7.95 15.84
N TYR A 27 -11.27 6.95 16.63
CA TYR A 27 -10.56 6.58 17.86
C TYR A 27 -9.36 5.67 17.62
N TRP A 28 -9.41 4.80 16.62
CA TRP A 28 -8.35 3.81 16.38
C TRP A 28 -7.64 3.99 15.03
N LEU A 29 -8.31 4.55 14.02
CA LEU A 29 -7.76 4.70 12.68
C LEU A 29 -6.49 5.58 12.67
N PRO A 30 -6.45 6.76 13.33
CA PRO A 30 -5.23 7.58 13.34
C PRO A 30 -4.02 6.86 13.95
N SER A 31 -4.23 6.11 15.04
CA SER A 31 -3.18 5.33 15.69
C SER A 31 -2.66 4.21 14.77
N MET A 32 -3.58 3.46 14.15
CA MET A 32 -3.22 2.41 13.19
C MET A 32 -2.49 2.99 11.97
N VAL A 33 -2.95 4.12 11.43
CA VAL A 33 -2.31 4.80 10.29
C VAL A 33 -0.91 5.25 10.67
N ASN A 34 -0.72 5.87 11.84
CA ASN A 34 0.60 6.34 12.27
C ASN A 34 1.60 5.19 12.39
N ARG A 35 1.21 4.08 13.04
CA ARG A 35 2.05 2.87 13.11
C ARG A 35 2.35 2.30 11.72
N SER A 36 1.32 2.22 10.87
CA SER A 36 1.48 1.71 9.50
C SER A 36 2.39 2.59 8.65
N LEU A 37 2.39 3.92 8.86
CA LEU A 37 3.28 4.84 8.15
C LEU A 37 4.74 4.63 8.54
N VAL A 38 5.03 4.32 9.80
CA VAL A 38 6.39 3.98 10.25
C VAL A 38 6.86 2.70 9.56
N ASP A 39 6.07 1.63 9.63
CA ASP A 39 6.39 0.34 9.01
C ASP A 39 6.54 0.47 7.48
N LEU A 40 5.65 1.23 6.85
CA LEU A 40 5.69 1.52 5.42
C LEU A 40 6.93 2.31 5.03
N THR A 41 7.29 3.34 5.80
CA THR A 41 8.47 4.17 5.51
C THR A 41 9.74 3.36 5.57
N PHE A 42 9.88 2.50 6.59
CA PHE A 42 11.04 1.63 6.74
C PHE A 42 11.14 0.62 5.59
N SER A 43 10.06 -0.13 5.33
CA SER A 43 10.03 -1.15 4.27
C SER A 43 10.21 -0.55 2.87
N PHE A 44 9.60 0.61 2.59
CA PHE A 44 9.76 1.30 1.32
C PHE A 44 11.19 1.80 1.11
N THR A 45 11.80 2.42 2.14
CA THR A 45 13.19 2.89 2.06
C THR A 45 14.14 1.73 1.79
N LEU A 46 13.99 0.63 2.53
CA LEU A 46 14.80 -0.56 2.32
C LEU A 46 14.60 -1.14 0.91
N GLY A 47 13.37 -1.22 0.43
CA GLY A 47 13.04 -1.71 -0.91
C GLY A 47 13.65 -0.85 -2.02
N VAL A 48 13.57 0.47 -1.91
CA VAL A 48 14.19 1.39 -2.88
C VAL A 48 15.71 1.28 -2.85
N CYS A 49 16.33 1.28 -1.67
CA CYS A 49 17.79 1.15 -1.54
C CYS A 49 18.29 -0.17 -2.16
N THR A 50 17.63 -1.28 -1.87
CA THR A 50 17.99 -2.59 -2.44
C THR A 50 17.75 -2.65 -3.95
N GLY A 51 16.66 -2.06 -4.46
CA GLY A 51 16.41 -1.93 -5.89
C GLY A 51 17.49 -1.13 -6.62
N VAL A 52 17.90 0.01 -6.07
CA VAL A 52 18.99 0.85 -6.62
C VAL A 52 20.33 0.11 -6.60
N LEU A 53 20.65 -0.58 -5.50
CA LEU A 53 21.87 -1.39 -5.42
C LEU A 53 21.88 -2.52 -6.45
N ASN A 54 20.75 -3.20 -6.66
CA ASN A 54 20.66 -4.25 -7.69
C ASN A 54 20.89 -3.70 -9.10
N LEU A 55 20.38 -2.50 -9.41
CA LEU A 55 20.64 -1.84 -10.68
C LEU A 55 22.11 -1.47 -10.87
N TYR A 56 22.79 -1.09 -9.80
CA TYR A 56 24.21 -0.75 -9.84
C TYR A 56 25.10 -1.99 -10.02
N VAL A 57 24.77 -3.11 -9.36
CA VAL A 57 25.57 -4.34 -9.41
C VAL A 57 25.34 -5.14 -10.68
N ARG A 58 24.13 -5.11 -11.26
CA ARG A 58 23.72 -6.00 -12.36
C ARG A 58 23.67 -5.31 -13.73
N THR A 59 24.47 -4.27 -13.96
CA THR A 59 24.42 -3.41 -15.17
C THR A 59 24.50 -4.14 -16.51
N GLU A 60 25.20 -5.27 -16.60
CA GLU A 60 25.35 -6.05 -17.84
C GLU A 60 24.46 -7.30 -17.91
N SER A 61 23.59 -7.51 -16.91
CA SER A 61 22.72 -8.67 -16.82
C SER A 61 21.36 -8.44 -17.47
N GLN A 62 20.79 -9.48 -18.06
CA GLN A 62 19.38 -9.48 -18.49
C GLN A 62 18.42 -9.21 -17.31
N ALA A 63 18.83 -9.50 -16.07
CA ALA A 63 18.07 -9.18 -14.85
C ALA A 63 17.94 -7.68 -14.60
N TRP A 64 18.81 -6.85 -15.18
CA TRP A 64 18.80 -5.40 -14.99
C TRP A 64 17.45 -4.77 -15.36
N TYR A 65 16.93 -5.13 -16.54
CA TYR A 65 15.66 -4.59 -17.04
C TYR A 65 14.48 -4.93 -16.11
N TRP A 66 14.53 -6.11 -15.50
CA TRP A 66 13.51 -6.56 -14.54
C TRP A 66 13.64 -5.85 -13.19
N TYR A 67 14.85 -5.63 -12.68
CA TYR A 67 15.07 -4.78 -11.51
C TYR A 67 14.62 -3.33 -11.77
N ALA A 68 14.85 -2.81 -12.97
CA ALA A 68 14.48 -1.44 -13.34
C ALA A 68 12.95 -1.29 -13.40
N ALA A 69 12.27 -2.29 -13.99
CA ALA A 69 10.81 -2.35 -14.00
C ALA A 69 10.25 -2.44 -12.57
N SER A 70 10.82 -3.31 -11.73
CA SER A 70 10.40 -3.45 -10.33
C SER A 70 10.54 -2.16 -9.54
N LEU A 71 11.68 -1.47 -9.66
CA LEU A 71 11.91 -0.19 -9.02
C LEU A 71 10.93 0.88 -9.53
N SER A 72 10.66 0.90 -10.84
CA SER A 72 9.71 1.85 -11.44
C SER A 72 8.29 1.65 -10.90
N PHE A 73 7.82 0.40 -10.82
CA PHE A 73 6.51 0.10 -10.24
C PHE A 73 6.47 0.39 -8.74
N THR A 74 7.57 0.18 -8.02
CA THR A 74 7.70 0.55 -6.60
C THR A 74 7.56 2.06 -6.43
N LEU A 75 8.24 2.86 -7.26
CA LEU A 75 8.14 4.33 -7.21
C LEU A 75 6.74 4.83 -7.64
N ALA A 76 6.06 4.12 -8.54
CA ALA A 76 4.68 4.43 -8.91
C ALA A 76 3.70 4.38 -7.72
N HIS A 77 4.05 3.69 -6.63
CA HIS A 77 3.31 3.73 -5.36
C HIS A 77 3.07 5.17 -4.88
N LEU A 78 4.08 6.03 -5.07
CA LEU A 78 4.08 7.41 -4.56
C LEU A 78 3.04 8.29 -5.25
N VAL A 79 2.60 7.94 -6.46
CA VAL A 79 1.56 8.68 -7.21
C VAL A 79 0.25 8.77 -6.42
N PHE A 80 -0.04 7.75 -5.60
CA PHE A 80 -1.28 7.66 -4.82
C PHE A 80 -1.14 8.18 -3.39
N SER A 81 0.07 8.51 -2.94
CA SER A 81 0.38 8.78 -1.53
C SER A 81 -0.42 9.95 -0.94
N ARG A 82 -0.47 11.09 -1.66
CA ARG A 82 -1.18 12.29 -1.22
C ARG A 82 -2.69 12.05 -1.10
N GLU A 83 -3.29 11.44 -2.11
CA GLU A 83 -4.72 11.13 -2.12
C GLU A 83 -5.08 10.06 -1.08
N ALA A 84 -4.21 9.07 -0.87
CA ALA A 84 -4.37 8.06 0.18
C ALA A 84 -4.45 8.69 1.56
N LEU A 85 -3.50 9.58 1.86
CA LEU A 85 -3.44 10.25 3.16
C LEU A 85 -4.64 11.17 3.36
N HIS A 86 -5.05 11.91 2.33
CA HIS A 86 -6.22 12.77 2.39
C HIS A 86 -7.51 11.99 2.74
N ARG A 87 -7.74 10.84 2.08
CA ARG A 87 -8.91 10.00 2.36
C ARG A 87 -8.87 9.33 3.74
N LEU A 88 -7.69 8.92 4.21
CA LEU A 88 -7.52 8.40 5.58
C LEU A 88 -7.78 9.47 6.63
N GLN A 89 -7.29 10.69 6.42
CA GLN A 89 -7.56 11.82 7.30
C GLN A 89 -9.07 12.10 7.35
N ALA A 90 -9.75 12.13 6.21
CA ALA A 90 -11.20 12.30 6.16
C ALA A 90 -11.94 11.17 6.92
N ALA A 91 -11.50 9.92 6.77
CA ALA A 91 -12.07 8.77 7.49
C ALA A 91 -11.78 8.79 9.00
N GLY A 92 -10.78 9.55 9.46
CA GLY A 92 -10.41 9.68 10.87
C GLY A 92 -10.93 10.94 11.58
N ARG A 93 -11.70 11.81 10.91
CA ARG A 93 -12.21 13.05 11.52
C ARG A 93 -13.36 12.77 12.48
N VAL A 94 -13.32 13.44 13.64
CA VAL A 94 -14.36 13.36 14.69
C VAL A 94 -15.61 14.15 14.29
N GLU A 95 -15.45 15.29 13.62
CA GLU A 95 -16.53 16.23 13.25
C GLU A 95 -17.52 15.68 12.19
N GLY A 96 -17.26 14.50 11.61
CA GLY A 96 -18.10 13.85 10.60
C GLY A 96 -18.52 12.41 10.93
N ALA A 97 -18.31 11.98 12.17
CA ALA A 97 -18.41 10.58 12.63
C ALA A 97 -19.67 9.85 12.12
N GLY A 98 -19.50 8.63 11.62
CA GLY A 98 -20.59 7.80 11.08
C GLY A 98 -20.46 7.55 9.58
N GLN A 99 -21.50 7.86 8.80
CA GLN A 99 -21.61 7.50 7.39
C GLN A 99 -20.57 8.18 6.49
N GLU A 100 -20.17 9.42 6.78
CA GLU A 100 -19.15 10.11 5.97
C GLU A 100 -17.75 9.51 6.17
N ASN A 101 -17.39 9.08 7.38
CA ASN A 101 -16.15 8.35 7.63
C ASN A 101 -16.11 7.01 6.89
N LEU A 102 -17.24 6.28 6.85
CA LEU A 102 -17.34 5.03 6.10
C LEU A 102 -17.18 5.25 4.60
N LYS A 103 -17.84 6.26 4.03
CA LYS A 103 -17.67 6.60 2.61
C LYS A 103 -16.21 6.98 2.29
N ALA A 104 -15.54 7.71 3.17
CA ALA A 104 -14.13 8.05 3.00
C ALA A 104 -13.22 6.81 3.09
N LEU A 105 -13.50 5.90 4.01
CA LEU A 105 -12.78 4.63 4.15
C LEU A 105 -13.00 3.72 2.93
N GLU A 106 -14.22 3.58 2.44
CA GLU A 106 -14.53 2.78 1.25
C GLU A 106 -13.80 3.33 0.02
N LYS A 107 -13.83 4.66 -0.15
CA LYS A 107 -13.08 5.38 -1.17
C LYS A 107 -11.58 5.13 -1.07
N TRP A 108 -11.03 5.10 0.14
CA TRP A 108 -9.63 4.76 0.38
C TRP A 108 -9.33 3.28 0.04
N LEU A 109 -10.16 2.34 0.51
CA LEU A 109 -9.99 0.90 0.23
C LEU A 109 -10.00 0.60 -1.26
N ARG A 110 -10.95 1.19 -2.01
CA ARG A 110 -11.05 1.02 -3.46
C ARG A 110 -9.79 1.52 -4.17
N MET A 111 -9.30 2.69 -3.78
CA MET A 111 -8.08 3.25 -4.34
C MET A 111 -6.85 2.40 -4.00
N ASN A 112 -6.73 1.92 -2.76
CA ASN A 112 -5.61 1.05 -2.36
C ASN A 112 -5.63 -0.29 -3.09
N LYS A 113 -6.82 -0.84 -3.37
CA LYS A 113 -6.95 -2.05 -4.20
C LYS A 113 -6.39 -1.80 -5.61
N ILE A 114 -6.74 -0.67 -6.22
CA ILE A 114 -6.20 -0.30 -7.54
C ILE A 114 -4.69 -0.13 -7.48
N ARG A 115 -4.18 0.67 -6.53
CA ARG A 115 -2.73 0.87 -6.31
C ARG A 115 -1.99 -0.46 -6.14
N PHE A 116 -2.54 -1.36 -5.33
CA PHE A 116 -1.95 -2.68 -5.11
C PHE A 116 -1.83 -3.48 -6.41
N LEU A 117 -2.87 -3.47 -7.25
CA LEU A 117 -2.89 -4.22 -8.51
C LEU A 117 -1.95 -3.65 -9.59
N ILE A 118 -1.74 -2.34 -9.62
CA ILE A 118 -0.96 -1.70 -10.71
C ILE A 118 0.48 -1.37 -10.34
N SER A 119 0.82 -1.35 -9.04
CA SER A 119 2.15 -1.00 -8.55
C SER A 119 2.75 -2.17 -7.77
N GLU A 120 2.12 -2.62 -6.70
CA GLU A 120 2.68 -3.65 -5.81
C GLU A 120 2.82 -5.02 -6.49
N VAL A 121 1.75 -5.50 -7.15
CA VAL A 121 1.76 -6.81 -7.82
C VAL A 121 2.78 -6.84 -8.97
N PRO A 122 2.80 -5.87 -9.90
CA PRO A 122 3.82 -5.83 -10.94
C PRO A 122 5.24 -5.67 -10.39
N ALA A 123 5.44 -4.82 -9.37
CA ALA A 123 6.75 -4.66 -8.72
C ALA A 123 7.26 -5.99 -8.15
N PHE A 124 6.39 -6.75 -7.48
CA PHE A 124 6.72 -8.05 -6.90
C PHE A 124 7.00 -9.12 -7.96
N VAL A 125 6.17 -9.20 -9.00
CA VAL A 125 6.39 -10.18 -10.09
C VAL A 125 7.70 -9.89 -10.81
N THR A 126 7.97 -8.63 -11.15
CA THR A 126 9.20 -8.24 -11.84
C THR A 126 10.45 -8.42 -10.97
N SER A 127 10.38 -8.19 -9.65
CA SER A 127 11.50 -8.50 -8.76
C SER A 127 11.77 -10.00 -8.65
N LEU A 128 10.73 -10.83 -8.57
CA LEU A 128 10.89 -12.29 -8.55
C LEU A 128 11.58 -12.78 -9.83
N VAL A 129 11.13 -12.32 -11.00
CA VAL A 129 11.76 -12.66 -12.28
C VAL A 129 13.23 -12.24 -12.30
N ALA A 130 13.53 -11.01 -11.86
CA ALA A 130 14.90 -10.52 -11.78
C ALA A 130 15.79 -11.39 -10.88
N VAL A 131 15.26 -11.82 -9.73
CA VAL A 131 15.96 -12.69 -8.78
C VAL A 131 16.23 -14.06 -9.40
N PHE A 132 15.24 -14.71 -10.02
CA PHE A 132 15.44 -16.01 -10.65
C PHE A 132 16.50 -15.95 -11.76
N ILE A 133 16.44 -14.95 -12.64
CA ILE A 133 17.46 -14.73 -13.68
C ILE A 133 18.84 -14.49 -13.05
N SER A 134 18.90 -13.73 -11.96
CA SER A 134 20.17 -13.46 -11.25
C SER A 134 20.78 -14.69 -10.60
N LEU A 135 19.94 -15.64 -10.17
CA LEU A 135 20.37 -16.90 -9.56
C LEU A 135 20.80 -17.93 -10.60
N GLU A 136 20.16 -17.98 -11.76
CA GLU A 136 20.57 -18.84 -12.87
C GLU A 136 21.87 -18.39 -13.53
N ALA A 137 22.18 -17.10 -13.47
CA ALA A 137 23.41 -16.51 -14.00
C ALA A 137 24.61 -16.52 -13.02
N ALA A 138 24.44 -17.07 -11.82
CA ALA A 138 25.46 -17.15 -10.77
C ALA A 138 26.05 -18.57 -10.67
#